data_AF-A0A920HSK2-F1
#
_entry.id   AF-A0A920HSK2-F1
#
_cell.length_a   1.000
_cell.length_b   1.000
_cell.length_c   1.000
_cell.angle_alpha   90.00
_cell.angle_beta   90.00
_cell.angle_gamma   90.00
#
_symmetry.space_group_name_H-M   'P 1'
#
loop_
_entity.id
_entity.type
_entity.pdbx_description
1 polymer ?
#
loop_
_entity_poly.entity_id
_entity_poly.type
_entity_poly.pdbx_seq_one_letter_code
_entity_poly.pdbx_strand_id
1 'polypeptide(L)'
;MTDKSVFSPRILRPEDANQNWQWDRALASPGFKQVDFETRVDFQRLRKYRLSRAKNALKNSGLGALILFDVNNIRYITGTKIGEWERDKLCRFALLAGDEEPFVWDFGSAAVHHQLNCDWLDPNRCLAGMTGMRGTVPPSVGLMKSHAEEIMSY
;
A
#
# COMPACT_ATOMS: atom_id res chain seq x y z
N MET A 1 7.10 21.87 -14.19
CA MET A 1 7.19 20.84 -13.15
C MET A 1 6.47 21.37 -11.93
N THR A 2 5.31 20.82 -11.59
CA THR A 2 4.54 21.22 -10.41
C THR A 2 5.29 20.79 -9.15
N ASP A 3 5.49 21.72 -8.22
CA ASP A 3 6.09 21.44 -6.93
C ASP A 3 5.22 20.44 -6.16
N LYS A 4 5.71 19.20 -6.04
CA LYS A 4 5.02 18.10 -5.33
C LYS A 4 5.03 18.28 -3.81
N SER A 5 5.60 19.36 -3.27
CA SER A 5 5.70 19.61 -1.82
C SER A 5 4.46 20.26 -1.20
N VAL A 6 3.62 20.93 -2.01
CA VAL A 6 2.51 21.79 -1.52
C VAL A 6 1.40 20.99 -0.82
N PHE A 7 1.30 19.70 -1.10
CA PHE A 7 0.55 18.73 -0.30
C PHE A 7 1.48 17.55 -0.12
N SER A 8 1.90 17.24 1.11
CA SER A 8 2.77 16.10 1.41
C SER A 8 1.93 14.89 1.85
N PRO A 9 1.28 14.15 0.94
CA PRO A 9 0.44 12.99 1.29
C PRO A 9 1.24 11.85 1.92
N ARG A 10 2.58 11.88 1.76
CA ARG A 10 3.51 10.84 2.23
C ARG A 10 3.97 11.03 3.68
N ILE A 11 3.84 12.24 4.23
CA ILE A 11 4.21 12.51 5.62
C ILE A 11 3.07 12.06 6.53
N LEU A 12 3.38 11.10 7.40
CA LEU A 12 2.51 10.63 8.47
C LEU A 12 2.79 11.41 9.75
N ARG A 13 1.73 11.67 10.51
CA ARG A 13 1.77 12.30 11.82
C ARG A 13 1.17 11.35 12.86
N PRO A 14 1.53 11.45 14.15
CA PRO A 14 0.99 10.57 15.18
C PRO A 14 -0.55 10.51 15.20
N GLU A 15 -1.22 11.64 14.96
CA GLU A 15 -2.68 11.75 14.92
C GLU A 15 -3.33 11.04 13.73
N ASP A 16 -2.57 10.72 12.66
CA ASP A 16 -3.12 10.05 11.49
C ASP A 16 -3.57 8.62 11.84
N ALA A 17 -3.03 8.00 12.90
CA ALA A 17 -3.48 6.71 13.41
C ALA A 17 -4.84 6.77 14.12
N ASN A 18 -5.39 7.96 14.39
CA ASN A 18 -6.68 8.11 15.03
C ASN A 18 -7.83 7.88 14.04
N GLN A 19 -8.82 7.11 14.46
CA GLN A 19 -10.01 6.84 13.63
C GLN A 19 -10.86 8.10 13.39
N ASN A 20 -10.83 9.04 14.34
CA ASN A 20 -11.60 10.28 14.34
C ASN A 20 -13.11 10.05 14.07
N TRP A 21 -13.64 8.93 14.56
CA TRP A 21 -15.05 8.58 14.43
C TRP A 21 -15.82 8.92 15.71
N GLN A 22 -17.00 9.51 15.55
CA GLN A 22 -17.95 9.78 16.62
C GLN A 22 -18.85 8.56 16.84
N TRP A 23 -18.54 7.77 17.87
CA TRP A 23 -19.25 6.53 18.18
C TRP A 23 -20.60 6.73 18.88
N ASP A 24 -20.89 7.95 19.33
CA ASP A 24 -22.09 8.36 20.06
C ASP A 24 -23.27 8.77 19.17
N ARG A 25 -23.10 8.69 17.84
CA ARG A 25 -24.15 8.95 16.85
C ARG A 25 -24.40 7.74 15.96
N ALA A 26 -25.55 7.76 15.27
CA ALA A 26 -25.86 6.75 14.26
C ALA A 26 -24.77 6.67 13.18
N LEU A 27 -24.53 5.46 12.67
CA LEU A 27 -23.60 5.22 11.57
C LEU A 27 -24.05 6.04 10.36
N ALA A 28 -23.13 6.86 9.82
CA ALA A 28 -23.42 7.67 8.65
C ALA A 28 -23.66 6.75 7.45
N SER A 29 -24.74 7.01 6.71
CA SER A 29 -25.07 6.33 5.45
C SER A 29 -25.13 7.35 4.31
N PRO A 30 -24.00 7.97 3.94
CA PRO A 30 -23.97 8.90 2.82
C PRO A 30 -24.29 8.17 1.50
N GLY A 31 -24.82 8.89 0.52
CA GLY A 31 -25.08 8.32 -0.81
C GLY A 31 -23.80 7.89 -1.56
N PHE A 32 -23.97 7.13 -2.65
CA PHE A 32 -22.85 6.50 -3.39
C PHE A 32 -21.90 7.42 -4.16
N LYS A 33 -22.22 8.71 -4.30
CA LYS A 33 -21.41 9.70 -5.02
C LYS A 33 -20.67 10.63 -4.06
N GLN A 34 -19.72 11.43 -4.55
CA GLN A 34 -19.20 12.55 -3.76
C GLN A 34 -20.12 13.77 -3.90
N VAL A 35 -20.15 14.61 -2.87
CA VAL A 35 -20.81 15.92 -2.87
C VAL A 35 -19.87 16.95 -2.24
N ASP A 36 -20.11 18.22 -2.49
CA ASP A 36 -19.27 19.35 -2.07
C ASP A 36 -19.67 19.98 -0.71
N PHE A 37 -20.90 19.72 -0.23
CA PHE A 37 -21.41 20.24 1.04
C PHE A 37 -21.28 19.27 2.23
N GLU A 38 -20.70 18.08 2.03
CA GLU A 38 -20.54 17.05 3.06
C GLU A 38 -19.24 16.27 2.83
N THR A 39 -18.43 16.12 3.88
CA THR A 39 -17.26 15.23 3.81
C THR A 39 -17.71 13.77 3.87
N ARG A 40 -17.59 13.03 2.77
CA ARG A 40 -17.79 11.57 2.72
C ARG A 40 -16.46 10.83 2.90
N VAL A 41 -16.12 9.91 2.00
CA VAL A 41 -14.84 9.20 2.08
C VAL A 41 -13.70 10.15 1.70
N ASP A 42 -12.84 10.44 2.66
CA ASP A 42 -11.53 11.04 2.43
C ASP A 42 -10.48 9.93 2.28
N PHE A 43 -10.05 9.69 1.05
CA PHE A 43 -9.09 8.64 0.75
C PHE A 43 -7.68 8.96 1.22
N GLN A 44 -7.28 10.24 1.28
CA GLN A 44 -5.98 10.62 1.81
C GLN A 44 -5.91 10.29 3.30
N ARG A 45 -6.91 10.70 4.08
CA ARG A 45 -7.02 10.33 5.50
C ARG A 45 -7.06 8.82 5.69
N LEU A 46 -7.87 8.10 4.89
CA LEU A 46 -7.99 6.65 4.98
C LEU A 46 -6.65 5.93 4.78
N ARG A 47 -5.86 6.34 3.78
CA ARG A 47 -4.54 5.76 3.51
C ARG A 47 -3.55 6.05 4.64
N LYS A 48 -3.48 7.31 5.09
CA LYS A 48 -2.63 7.70 6.22
C LYS A 48 -2.97 6.93 7.50
N TYR A 49 -4.26 6.77 7.80
CA TYR A 49 -4.73 5.98 8.94
C TYR A 49 -4.29 4.53 8.89
N ARG A 50 -4.49 3.86 7.75
CA ARG A 50 -4.11 2.45 7.59
C ARG A 50 -2.61 2.24 7.71
N LEU A 51 -1.82 3.07 7.03
CA LEU A 51 -0.36 2.95 7.07
C LEU A 51 0.20 3.27 8.46
N SER A 52 -0.30 4.34 9.10
CA SER A 52 0.13 4.70 10.47
C SER A 52 -0.18 3.59 11.47
N ARG A 53 -1.37 2.98 11.37
CA ARG A 53 -1.75 1.84 12.21
C ARG A 53 -0.87 0.61 11.94
N ALA A 54 -0.56 0.32 10.68
CA ALA A 54 0.32 -0.79 10.31
C ALA A 54 1.75 -0.59 10.85
N LYS A 55 2.31 0.62 10.75
CA LYS A 55 3.61 0.97 11.34
C LYS A 55 3.62 0.85 12.86
N ASN A 56 2.57 1.35 13.52
CA ASN A 56 2.42 1.19 14.97
C ASN A 56 2.36 -0.28 15.39
N ALA A 57 1.63 -1.12 14.64
CA ALA A 57 1.56 -2.55 14.88
C ALA A 57 2.92 -3.24 14.68
N LEU A 58 3.66 -2.88 13.61
CA LEU A 58 5.01 -3.39 13.36
C LEU A 58 5.96 -3.03 14.51
N LYS A 59 5.99 -1.75 14.92
CA LYS A 59 6.79 -1.26 16.05
C LYS A 59 6.51 -2.01 17.34
N ASN A 60 5.24 -2.33 17.62
CA ASN A 60 4.82 -3.04 18.82
C ASN A 60 4.99 -4.57 18.74
N SER A 61 5.36 -5.12 17.58
CA SER A 61 5.47 -6.57 17.37
C SER A 61 6.85 -7.15 17.67
N GLY A 62 7.88 -6.30 17.77
CA GLY A 62 9.29 -6.74 17.85
C GLY A 62 9.88 -7.21 16.51
N LEU A 63 9.11 -7.17 15.42
CA LEU A 63 9.59 -7.48 14.06
C LEU A 63 10.25 -6.24 13.42
N GLY A 64 11.22 -6.46 12.53
CA GLY A 64 11.83 -5.39 11.73
C GLY A 64 11.05 -5.04 10.46
N ALA A 65 10.31 -5.99 9.89
CA ALA A 65 9.56 -5.79 8.65
C ALA A 65 8.37 -6.74 8.49
N LEU A 66 7.45 -6.38 7.59
CA LEU A 66 6.36 -7.20 7.09
C LEU A 66 6.49 -7.41 5.59
N ILE A 67 6.55 -8.67 5.14
CA ILE A 67 6.40 -9.03 3.73
C ILE A 67 4.97 -9.54 3.51
N LEU A 68 4.25 -8.93 2.58
CA LEU A 68 2.83 -9.15 2.37
C LEU A 68 2.57 -9.71 0.97
N PHE A 69 1.94 -10.88 0.91
CA PHE A 69 1.49 -11.50 -0.34
C PHE A 69 -0.03 -11.47 -0.49
N ASP A 70 -0.78 -11.38 0.61
CA ASP A 70 -2.24 -11.23 0.55
C ASP A 70 -2.62 -9.86 0.01
N VAL A 71 -3.45 -9.85 -1.03
CA VAL A 71 -3.81 -8.63 -1.75
C VAL A 71 -4.59 -7.63 -0.89
N ASN A 72 -5.36 -8.09 0.09
CA ASN A 72 -6.04 -7.21 1.04
C ASN A 72 -5.03 -6.48 1.93
N ASN A 73 -3.99 -7.19 2.39
CA ASN A 73 -2.93 -6.62 3.22
C ASN A 73 -2.07 -5.63 2.41
N ILE A 74 -1.74 -5.99 1.17
CA ILE A 74 -1.04 -5.08 0.25
C ILE A 74 -1.88 -3.81 0.05
N ARG A 75 -3.15 -3.94 -0.36
CA ARG A 75 -4.06 -2.81 -0.53
C ARG A 75 -4.22 -1.98 0.74
N TYR A 76 -4.18 -2.62 1.91
CA TYR A 76 -4.30 -1.94 3.19
C TYR A 76 -3.15 -0.96 3.41
N ILE A 77 -1.91 -1.38 3.18
CA ILE A 77 -0.72 -0.54 3.44
C ILE A 77 -0.35 0.37 2.27
N THR A 78 -0.63 -0.04 1.02
CA THR A 78 -0.24 0.72 -0.18
C THR A 78 -1.39 1.54 -0.77
N GLY A 79 -2.65 1.19 -0.48
CA GLY A 79 -3.80 1.75 -1.17
C GLY A 79 -3.97 1.30 -2.62
N THR A 80 -3.12 0.42 -3.14
CA THR A 80 -3.13 -0.03 -4.55
C THR A 80 -3.84 -1.36 -4.76
N LYS A 81 -4.43 -1.55 -5.93
CA LYS A 81 -5.17 -2.76 -6.37
C LYS A 81 -5.19 -2.75 -7.90
N ILE A 82 -4.95 -3.88 -8.56
CA ILE A 82 -4.88 -3.96 -10.04
C ILE A 82 -6.06 -4.75 -10.66
N GLY A 83 -7.05 -5.08 -9.85
CA GLY A 83 -8.28 -5.79 -10.26
C GLY A 83 -8.56 -6.97 -9.36
N GLU A 84 -9.69 -7.65 -9.54
CA GLU A 84 -10.02 -8.82 -8.70
C GLU A 84 -9.25 -10.08 -9.13
N TRP A 85 -8.90 -10.18 -10.41
CA TRP A 85 -8.23 -11.32 -11.05
C TRP A 85 -6.87 -11.72 -10.43
N GLU A 86 -6.19 -10.80 -9.74
CA GLU A 86 -4.87 -11.04 -9.14
C GLU A 86 -4.90 -11.87 -7.85
N ARG A 87 -6.05 -11.97 -7.16
CA ARG A 87 -6.14 -12.43 -5.76
C ARG A 87 -5.47 -13.79 -5.53
N ASP A 88 -5.62 -14.70 -6.48
CA ASP A 88 -5.16 -16.09 -6.34
C ASP A 88 -3.88 -16.39 -7.12
N LYS A 89 -3.18 -15.35 -7.56
CA LYS A 89 -1.99 -15.50 -8.40
C LYS A 89 -0.68 -15.41 -7.62
N LEU A 90 -0.62 -14.77 -6.45
CA LEU A 90 0.67 -14.41 -5.82
C LEU A 90 1.59 -13.65 -6.79
N CYS A 91 1.02 -12.82 -7.65
CA CYS A 91 1.75 -12.12 -8.71
C CYS A 91 2.36 -10.79 -8.26
N ARG A 92 2.07 -10.35 -7.03
CA ARG A 92 2.54 -9.10 -6.44
C ARG A 92 2.84 -9.30 -4.96
N PHE A 93 3.63 -8.41 -4.40
CA PHE A 93 3.94 -8.40 -2.98
C PHE A 93 4.30 -6.98 -2.52
N ALA A 94 4.31 -6.77 -1.22
CA ALA A 94 4.72 -5.50 -0.62
C ALA A 94 5.62 -5.73 0.59
N LEU A 95 6.48 -4.76 0.87
CA LEU A 95 7.36 -4.74 2.04
C LEU A 95 7.09 -3.46 2.82
N LEU A 96 6.86 -3.60 4.13
CA LEU A 96 6.89 -2.50 5.08
C LEU A 96 8.03 -2.76 6.07
N ALA A 97 9.11 -1.98 5.99
CA ALA A 97 10.29 -2.11 6.85
C ALA A 97 10.37 -0.93 7.82
N GLY A 98 10.28 -1.22 9.12
CA GLY A 98 10.31 -0.22 10.19
C GLY A 98 9.39 0.99 9.93
N ASP A 99 9.98 2.18 9.95
CA ASP A 99 9.29 3.47 9.77
C ASP A 99 9.29 3.96 8.30
N GLU A 100 9.76 3.17 7.35
CA GLU A 100 9.87 3.59 5.95
C GLU A 100 8.53 3.61 5.19
N GLU A 101 8.51 4.21 3.99
CA GLU A 101 7.39 4.05 3.05
C GLU A 101 7.34 2.61 2.50
N PRO A 102 6.14 2.05 2.25
CA PRO A 102 6.04 0.69 1.76
C PRO A 102 6.60 0.56 0.34
N PHE A 103 7.32 -0.54 0.08
CA PHE A 103 7.61 -0.98 -1.29
C PHE A 103 6.46 -1.83 -1.81
N VAL A 104 6.19 -1.76 -3.11
CA VAL A 104 5.22 -2.61 -3.79
C VAL A 104 5.80 -3.10 -5.11
N TRP A 105 5.87 -4.41 -5.25
CA TRP A 105 6.20 -5.06 -6.52
C TRP A 105 4.92 -5.53 -7.17
N ASP A 106 4.70 -5.10 -8.40
CA ASP A 106 3.51 -5.41 -9.19
C ASP A 106 3.92 -5.74 -10.63
N PHE A 107 2.97 -6.18 -11.47
CA PHE A 107 3.25 -6.33 -12.91
C PHE A 107 3.83 -5.04 -13.48
N GLY A 108 4.76 -5.13 -14.43
CA GLY A 108 5.48 -3.94 -14.93
C GLY A 108 4.56 -2.79 -15.37
N SER A 109 3.44 -3.10 -16.04
CA SER A 109 2.43 -2.09 -16.40
C SER A 109 1.72 -1.48 -15.18
N ALA A 110 1.43 -2.27 -14.16
CA ALA A 110 0.86 -1.79 -12.91
C ALA A 110 1.85 -0.97 -12.08
N ALA A 111 3.12 -1.38 -12.03
CA ALA A 111 4.18 -0.63 -11.37
C ALA A 111 4.29 0.78 -11.98
N VAL A 112 4.36 0.87 -13.31
CA VAL A 112 4.34 2.16 -14.03
C VAL A 112 3.06 2.95 -13.75
N HIS A 113 1.89 2.29 -13.74
CA HIS A 113 0.64 2.97 -13.41
C HIS A 113 0.67 3.58 -12.00
N HIS A 114 1.18 2.85 -11.00
CA HIS A 114 1.31 3.35 -9.63
C HIS A 114 2.29 4.52 -9.56
N GLN A 115 3.44 4.44 -10.24
CA GLN A 115 4.43 5.53 -10.32
C GLN A 115 3.83 6.84 -10.86
N LEU A 116 2.94 6.75 -11.84
CA LEU A 116 2.33 7.90 -12.50
C LEU A 116 1.15 8.48 -11.72
N ASN A 117 0.36 7.64 -11.04
CA ASN A 117 -0.97 8.02 -10.55
C ASN A 117 -1.15 7.95 -9.02
N CYS A 118 -0.24 7.31 -8.29
CA CYS A 118 -0.31 7.21 -6.83
C CYS A 118 0.54 8.30 -6.18
N ASP A 119 -0.03 9.49 -6.03
CA ASP A 119 0.63 10.64 -5.39
C ASP A 119 1.01 10.42 -3.91
N TRP A 120 0.44 9.39 -3.28
CA TRP A 120 0.69 9.00 -1.88
C TRP A 120 1.78 7.94 -1.69
N LEU A 121 2.38 7.42 -2.76
CA LEU A 121 3.52 6.50 -2.70
C LEU A 121 4.76 7.16 -3.31
N ASP A 122 5.94 6.84 -2.80
CA ASP A 122 7.19 7.09 -3.52
C ASP A 122 7.21 6.30 -4.84
N PRO A 123 7.30 6.97 -6.00
CA PRO A 123 7.39 6.29 -7.29
C PRO A 123 8.59 5.32 -7.35
N ASN A 124 9.70 5.61 -6.68
CA ASN A 124 10.89 4.75 -6.67
C ASN A 124 10.67 3.43 -5.89
N ARG A 125 9.58 3.34 -5.11
CA ARG A 125 9.18 2.16 -4.33
C ARG A 125 8.04 1.38 -4.99
N CYS A 126 7.59 1.82 -6.17
CA CYS A 126 6.64 1.11 -7.02
C CYS A 126 7.41 0.34 -8.10
N LEU A 127 7.70 -0.93 -7.85
CA LEU A 127 8.67 -1.73 -8.59
C LEU A 127 7.97 -2.78 -9.47
N ALA A 128 8.61 -3.15 -10.57
CA ALA A 128 8.16 -4.28 -11.38
C ALA A 128 8.63 -5.59 -10.72
N GLY A 129 7.72 -6.52 -10.48
CA GLY A 129 8.08 -7.83 -9.92
C GLY A 129 6.96 -8.85 -9.97
N MET A 130 7.32 -10.12 -9.86
CA MET A 130 6.40 -11.26 -9.89
C MET A 130 7.05 -12.47 -9.21
N THR A 131 6.32 -13.19 -8.36
CA THR A 131 6.91 -14.29 -7.56
C THR A 131 6.74 -15.69 -8.18
N GLY A 132 6.13 -15.79 -9.37
CA GLY A 132 5.97 -17.05 -10.10
C GLY A 132 4.54 -17.55 -10.27
N MET A 133 3.56 -16.72 -9.94
CA MET A 133 2.14 -16.92 -10.27
C MET A 133 1.56 -18.27 -9.79
N ARG A 134 1.80 -18.62 -8.51
CA ARG A 134 1.34 -19.87 -7.87
C ARG A 134 1.73 -21.15 -8.64
N GLY A 135 2.94 -21.16 -9.21
CA GLY A 135 3.49 -22.30 -9.93
C GLY A 135 3.36 -22.22 -11.46
N THR A 136 2.82 -21.14 -12.01
CA THR A 136 2.80 -20.92 -13.46
C THR A 136 4.22 -20.74 -14.01
N VAL A 137 5.10 -20.09 -13.24
CA VAL A 137 6.53 -19.97 -13.57
C VAL A 137 7.31 -20.91 -12.66
N PRO A 138 8.16 -21.81 -13.21
CA PRO A 138 8.87 -22.78 -12.41
C PRO A 138 9.94 -22.12 -11.52
N PRO A 139 10.23 -22.67 -10.32
CA PRO A 139 11.24 -22.13 -9.40
C PRO A 139 12.64 -21.98 -10.01
N SER A 140 12.97 -22.76 -11.04
CA SER A 140 14.25 -22.70 -11.76
C SER A 140 14.52 -21.37 -12.46
N VAL A 141 13.48 -20.57 -12.75
CA VAL A 141 13.63 -19.19 -13.25
C VAL A 141 14.22 -18.26 -12.18
N GLY A 142 14.08 -18.61 -10.89
CA GLY A 142 14.73 -17.91 -9.80
C GLY A 142 14.04 -16.62 -9.34
N LEU A 143 12.82 -16.32 -9.78
CA LEU A 143 12.11 -15.07 -9.46
C LEU A 143 12.03 -14.78 -7.95
N MET A 144 11.61 -15.76 -7.14
CA MET A 144 11.52 -15.59 -5.69
C MET A 144 12.88 -15.35 -5.05
N LYS A 145 13.92 -16.07 -5.51
CA LYS A 145 15.29 -15.90 -5.01
C LYS A 145 15.82 -14.50 -5.35
N SER A 146 15.64 -14.07 -6.60
CA SER A 146 16.05 -12.74 -7.06
C SER A 146 15.38 -11.63 -6.25
N HIS A 147 14.07 -11.73 -5.96
CA HIS A 147 13.37 -10.74 -5.14
C HIS A 147 13.79 -10.80 -3.66
N ALA A 148 14.13 -11.97 -3.12
CA ALA A 148 14.66 -12.07 -1.76
C ALA A 148 16.04 -11.40 -1.65
N GLU A 149 16.91 -11.60 -2.64
CA GLU A 149 18.23 -10.94 -2.73
C GLU A 149 18.10 -9.43 -2.94
N GLU A 150 17.15 -8.99 -3.77
CA GLU A 150 16.80 -7.58 -3.96
C GLU A 150 16.35 -6.93 -2.64
N ILE A 151 15.41 -7.55 -1.92
CA ILE A 151 14.94 -7.04 -0.62
C ILE A 151 16.08 -6.95 0.40
N MET A 152 16.98 -7.93 0.44
CA MET A 152 18.13 -7.91 1.36
C MET A 152 19.14 -6.79 1.04
N SER A 153 19.13 -6.26 -0.19
CA SER A 153 20.05 -5.20 -0.61
C SER A 153 19.59 -3.78 -0.22
N TYR A 154 18.36 -3.63 0.27
CA TYR A 154 17.83 -2.37 0.81
C TYR A 154 18.21 -2.22 2.28
#